data_AF-A0A9D2ABH0-F1
#
_entry.id   AF-A0A9D2ABH0-F1
#
_cell.length_a   1.000
_cell.length_b   1.000
_cell.length_c   1.000
_cell.angle_alpha   90.00
_cell.angle_beta   90.00
_cell.angle_gamma   90.00
#
_symmetry.space_group_name_H-M   'P 1'
#
loop_
_entity.id
_entity.type
_entity.pdbx_description
1 polymer ?
#
loop_
_entity_poly.entity_id
_entity_poly.type
_entity_poly.pdbx_seq_one_letter_code
_entity_poly.pdbx_strand_id
1 'polypeptide(L)'
;MKTTATAYVAMNPRRCTACWECVGKCPKKVIGKTGILCHRHVAFKEADACIGCGKCIKTCPQGVFFKPGEAVADRRVSAGMAFRMERLLPLAFVASAVTGVGLHLAGHGASHEVWHNWSVAHVVASFLWLLSVALHVKRHKDWYKALISKSAFNGRRVTFALSVCFLAVAVTGILLVACVEGANSSLGLWHYKLGIFLLALSLLHALRRR
;
A
#
# COMPACT_ATOMS: atom_id res chain seq x y z
N MET A 1 2.08 -2.39 30.71
CA MET A 1 1.39 -1.17 30.26
C MET A 1 2.11 -0.65 29.02
N LYS A 2 1.41 -0.37 27.90
CA LYS A 2 2.10 0.07 26.66
C LYS A 2 2.53 1.52 26.82
N THR A 3 3.83 1.78 26.89
CA THR A 3 4.37 3.13 27.03
C THR A 3 4.08 3.96 25.78
N THR A 4 3.27 5.00 25.91
CA THR A 4 2.90 5.93 24.81
C THR A 4 3.71 7.22 24.83
N ALA A 5 4.64 7.37 25.77
CA ALA A 5 5.50 8.53 25.89
C ALA A 5 6.94 8.13 26.30
N THR A 6 7.88 8.98 25.91
CA THR A 6 9.24 9.06 26.45
C THR A 6 9.39 10.43 27.13
N ALA A 7 10.55 10.70 27.74
CA ALA A 7 10.87 12.03 28.26
C ALA A 7 10.79 13.16 27.21
N TYR A 8 10.91 12.83 25.91
CA TYR A 8 11.03 13.82 24.84
C TYR A 8 9.90 13.79 23.81
N VAL A 9 9.20 12.65 23.67
CA VAL A 9 8.21 12.45 22.62
C VAL A 9 7.04 11.62 23.16
N ALA A 10 5.83 12.11 22.95
CA ALA A 10 4.60 11.37 23.16
C ALA A 10 3.97 10.96 21.83
N MET A 11 3.13 9.91 21.84
CA MET A 11 2.41 9.45 20.67
C MET A 11 0.92 9.21 20.94
N ASN A 12 0.09 9.42 19.92
CA ASN A 12 -1.29 8.96 19.90
C ASN A 12 -1.44 7.78 18.92
N PRO A 13 -1.45 6.52 19.41
CA PRO A 13 -1.51 5.33 18.56
C PRO A 13 -2.76 5.26 17.68
N ARG A 14 -3.87 5.93 18.05
CA ARG A 14 -5.12 5.91 17.27
C ARG A 14 -4.97 6.56 15.89
N ARG A 15 -3.97 7.43 15.72
CA ARG A 15 -3.63 8.07 14.44
C ARG A 15 -2.62 7.26 13.63
N CYS A 16 -2.11 6.17 14.19
CA CYS A 16 -1.11 5.34 13.54
C CYS A 16 -1.76 4.40 12.54
N THR A 17 -1.25 4.38 11.32
CA THR A 17 -1.70 3.46 10.27
C THR A 17 -0.65 2.38 9.96
N ALA A 18 0.29 2.16 10.88
CA ALA A 18 1.34 1.17 10.70
C ALA A 18 2.12 1.29 9.37
N CYS A 19 2.47 2.51 8.94
CA CYS A 19 3.30 2.72 7.74
C CYS A 19 4.79 2.44 7.99
N TRP A 20 5.19 2.34 9.26
CA TRP A 20 6.54 2.00 9.74
C TRP A 20 7.68 2.97 9.39
N GLU A 21 7.38 4.13 8.79
CA GLU A 21 8.39 5.13 8.43
C GLU A 21 9.21 5.61 9.66
N CYS A 22 8.53 5.83 10.79
CA CYS A 22 9.19 6.25 12.02
C CYS A 22 10.08 5.17 12.64
N VAL A 23 9.78 3.88 12.42
CA VAL A 23 10.60 2.74 12.88
C VAL A 23 11.96 2.78 12.17
N GLY A 24 11.96 2.95 10.85
CA GLY A 24 13.19 2.99 10.05
C GLY A 24 14.05 4.23 10.28
N LYS A 25 13.45 5.37 10.64
CA LYS A 25 14.16 6.63 10.88
C LYS A 25 14.59 6.87 12.33
N CYS A 26 14.21 6.00 13.26
CA CYS A 26 14.63 6.10 14.65
C CYS A 26 16.08 5.62 14.80
N PRO A 27 17.07 6.50 15.06
CA PRO A 27 18.48 6.10 15.13
C PRO A 27 18.77 5.17 16.32
N LYS A 28 17.99 5.33 17.40
CA LYS A 28 18.08 4.52 18.62
C LYS A 28 17.14 3.31 18.62
N LYS A 29 16.40 3.08 17.52
CA LYS A 29 15.45 1.97 17.34
C LYS A 29 14.40 1.82 18.46
N VAL A 30 14.12 2.89 19.21
CA VAL A 30 13.15 2.94 20.31
C VAL A 30 11.72 2.72 19.84
N ILE A 31 11.43 2.94 18.56
CA ILE A 31 10.09 2.76 17.99
C ILE A 31 10.01 1.37 17.37
N GLY A 32 9.26 0.48 18.03
CA GLY A 32 9.00 -0.88 17.56
C GLY A 32 7.68 -1.01 16.81
N LYS A 33 7.58 -2.05 15.97
CA LYS A 33 6.30 -2.50 15.42
C LYS A 33 5.54 -3.30 16.50
N THR A 34 4.24 -3.04 16.63
CA THR A 34 3.35 -3.84 17.47
C THR A 34 2.08 -4.20 16.73
N GLY A 35 1.55 -5.40 16.99
CA GLY A 35 0.20 -5.76 16.59
C GLY A 35 -0.03 -7.26 16.59
N ILE A 36 -1.15 -7.67 17.17
CA ILE A 36 -1.76 -8.99 16.99
C ILE A 36 -2.87 -8.79 15.96
N LEU A 37 -2.95 -9.71 14.98
CA LEU A 37 -3.91 -9.89 13.86
C LEU A 37 -4.69 -8.67 13.30
N CYS A 38 -5.38 -7.88 14.12
CA CYS A 38 -6.27 -6.79 13.72
C CYS A 38 -5.91 -5.39 14.27
N HIS A 39 -4.88 -5.23 15.08
CA HIS A 39 -4.53 -3.93 15.67
C HIS A 39 -3.03 -3.63 15.54
N ARG A 40 -2.61 -3.06 14.41
CA ARG A 40 -1.21 -2.73 14.10
C ARG A 40 -0.92 -1.26 14.35
N HIS A 41 0.07 -0.99 15.18
CA HIS A 41 0.60 0.36 15.41
C HIS A 41 2.02 0.29 15.97
N VAL A 42 2.69 1.44 16.04
CA VAL A 42 3.98 1.54 16.72
C VAL A 42 3.82 1.59 18.24
N ALA A 43 4.82 1.11 18.96
CA ALA A 43 4.98 1.34 20.39
C ALA A 43 6.46 1.58 20.71
N PHE A 44 6.71 2.19 21.87
CA PHE A 44 8.08 2.33 22.34
C PHE A 44 8.58 1.00 22.95
N LYS A 45 9.75 0.55 22.52
CA LYS A 45 10.54 -0.53 23.11
C LYS A 45 11.79 0.17 23.64
N GLU A 46 11.97 0.21 24.96
CA GLU A 46 13.07 0.96 25.63
C GLU A 46 12.95 2.49 25.49
N ALA A 47 11.87 3.06 26.04
CA ALA A 47 11.57 4.48 25.98
C ALA A 47 12.74 5.39 26.45
N ASP A 48 13.57 4.91 27.38
CA ASP A 48 14.68 5.64 27.99
C ASP A 48 15.86 5.83 27.03
N ALA A 49 16.01 4.97 26.01
CA ALA A 49 17.02 5.14 24.98
C ALA A 49 16.66 6.27 23.97
N CYS A 50 15.50 6.92 24.13
CA CYS A 50 15.09 8.03 23.30
C CYS A 50 15.95 9.27 23.60
N ILE A 51 16.61 9.81 22.56
CA ILE A 51 17.46 11.01 22.67
C ILE A 51 16.76 12.30 22.23
N GLY A 52 15.43 12.28 22.05
CA GLY A 52 14.67 13.48 21.69
C GLY A 52 14.95 14.09 20.31
N CYS A 53 15.56 13.35 19.37
CA CYS A 53 15.99 13.90 18.07
C CYS A 53 14.86 14.37 17.13
N GLY A 54 13.58 14.17 17.46
CA GLY A 54 12.43 14.69 16.72
C GLY A 54 12.18 14.08 15.32
N LYS A 55 13.02 13.14 14.83
CA LYS A 55 12.85 12.52 13.50
C LYS A 55 11.49 11.85 13.33
N CYS A 56 10.95 11.23 14.37
CA CYS A 56 9.62 10.59 14.36
C CYS A 56 8.49 11.61 14.17
N ILE A 57 8.59 12.79 14.80
CA ILE A 57 7.64 13.91 14.64
C ILE A 57 7.68 14.40 13.20
N LYS A 58 8.88 14.72 12.70
CA LYS A 58 9.07 15.24 11.33
C LYS A 58 8.64 14.26 10.24
N THR A 59 8.88 12.97 10.44
CA THR A 59 8.64 11.97 9.39
C THR A 59 7.26 11.35 9.40
N CYS A 60 6.48 11.50 10.47
CA CYS A 60 5.20 10.83 10.55
C CYS A 60 4.15 11.55 9.70
N PRO A 61 3.68 10.98 8.58
CA PRO A 61 2.72 11.65 7.71
C PRO A 61 1.34 11.80 8.35
N GLN A 62 1.10 11.14 9.48
CA GLN A 62 -0.17 11.19 10.21
C GLN A 62 -0.09 12.06 11.46
N GLY A 63 1.08 12.64 11.78
CA GLY A 63 1.27 13.45 12.99
C GLY A 63 1.00 12.65 14.27
N VAL A 64 1.44 11.39 14.33
CA VAL A 64 1.24 10.52 15.51
C VAL A 64 2.05 11.00 16.70
N PHE A 65 3.24 11.54 16.47
CA PHE A 65 4.20 11.95 17.49
C PHE A 65 4.17 13.45 17.72
N PHE A 66 4.33 13.87 18.97
CA PHE A 66 4.35 15.27 19.42
C PHE A 66 5.24 15.42 20.64
N LYS A 67 5.63 16.66 21.00
CA LYS A 67 6.41 16.91 22.22
C LYS A 67 5.50 16.84 23.46
N PRO A 68 5.95 16.26 24.58
CA PRO A 68 5.21 16.29 25.85
C PRO A 68 4.96 17.74 26.29
N GLY A 69 3.75 18.04 26.76
CA GLY A 69 3.38 19.37 27.26
C GLY A 69 2.89 20.37 26.21
N GLU A 70 2.99 20.08 24.91
CA GLU A 70 2.32 20.88 23.88
C GLU A 70 0.83 20.49 23.80
N ALA A 71 -0.07 21.48 23.85
CA ALA A 71 -1.50 21.28 23.62
C ALA A 71 -1.71 20.74 22.20
N VAL A 72 -2.00 19.44 22.08
CA VAL A 72 -2.31 18.82 20.80
C VAL A 72 -3.66 19.35 20.36
N ALA A 73 -3.68 20.27 19.39
CA ALA A 73 -4.90 20.57 18.67
C ALA A 73 -5.36 19.27 18.00
N ASP A 74 -6.36 18.62 18.58
CA ASP A 74 -7.04 17.45 18.00
C ASP A 74 -7.83 17.91 16.78
N ARG A 75 -7.12 18.25 15.71
CA ARG A 75 -7.73 18.28 14.38
C ARG A 75 -8.05 16.83 14.08
N ARG A 76 -9.33 16.47 14.20
CA ARG A 76 -9.93 15.27 13.60
C ARG A 76 -9.69 15.29 12.09
N VAL A 77 -8.46 15.03 11.65
CA VAL A 77 -8.18 14.73 10.25
C VAL A 77 -8.73 13.33 10.04
N SER A 78 -9.99 13.28 9.62
CA SER A 78 -10.79 12.10 9.24
C SER A 78 -10.07 10.76 9.39
N ALA A 79 -10.05 10.23 10.62
CA ALA A 79 -9.63 8.85 10.88
C ALA A 79 -10.41 7.86 9.97
N GLY A 80 -11.63 8.24 9.56
CA GLY A 80 -12.44 7.53 8.59
C GLY A 80 -11.78 7.37 7.22
N MET A 81 -11.06 8.37 6.70
CA MET A 81 -10.42 8.29 5.38
C MET A 81 -9.14 7.44 5.41
N ALA A 82 -8.37 7.49 6.50
CA ALA A 82 -7.18 6.66 6.68
C ALA A 82 -7.51 5.17 6.88
N PHE A 83 -8.57 4.87 7.65
CA PHE A 83 -9.08 3.50 7.85
C PHE A 83 -9.73 2.94 6.57
N ARG A 84 -10.45 3.78 5.81
CA ARG A 84 -11.06 3.41 4.52
C ARG A 84 -10.01 3.00 3.48
N MET A 85 -8.87 3.69 3.44
CA MET A 85 -7.79 3.38 2.50
C MET A 85 -7.01 2.10 2.81
N GLU A 86 -6.89 1.69 4.09
CA GLU A 86 -6.20 0.43 4.45
C GLU A 86 -7.01 -0.81 4.02
N ARG A 87 -8.34 -0.71 3.96
CA ARG A 87 -9.22 -1.79 3.50
C ARG A 87 -9.54 -1.72 2.01
N LEU A 88 -9.65 -0.52 1.44
CA LEU A 88 -10.05 -0.35 0.03
C LEU A 88 -9.04 -0.94 -0.94
N LEU A 89 -7.73 -0.70 -0.73
CA LEU A 89 -6.69 -1.18 -1.63
C LEU A 89 -6.69 -2.72 -1.79
N PRO A 90 -6.63 -3.54 -0.72
CA PRO A 90 -6.66 -4.99 -0.87
C PRO A 90 -8.00 -5.50 -1.41
N LEU A 91 -9.13 -4.89 -1.06
CA LEU A 91 -10.45 -5.29 -1.57
C LEU A 91 -10.59 -5.03 -3.07
N ALA A 92 -10.23 -3.82 -3.53
CA ALA A 92 -10.27 -3.47 -4.94
C ALA A 92 -9.29 -4.33 -5.75
N PHE A 93 -8.12 -4.66 -5.19
CA PHE A 93 -7.16 -5.56 -5.82
C PHE A 93 -7.71 -6.98 -6.00
N VAL A 94 -8.32 -7.54 -4.95
CA VAL A 94 -8.95 -8.88 -5.02
C VAL A 94 -10.10 -8.87 -6.02
N ALA A 95 -10.94 -7.83 -6.04
CA ALA A 95 -12.02 -7.69 -7.01
C ALA A 95 -11.51 -7.65 -8.45
N SER A 96 -10.46 -6.86 -8.73
CA SER A 96 -9.80 -6.82 -10.05
C SER A 96 -9.20 -8.17 -10.43
N ALA A 97 -8.55 -8.88 -9.50
CA ALA A 97 -7.98 -10.21 -9.75
C ALA A 97 -9.05 -11.27 -10.06
N VAL A 98 -10.11 -11.34 -9.26
CA VAL A 98 -11.22 -12.29 -9.46
C VAL A 98 -11.92 -12.03 -10.80
N THR A 99 -12.22 -10.76 -11.09
CA THR A 99 -12.83 -10.39 -12.37
C THR A 99 -11.91 -10.66 -13.56
N GLY A 100 -10.60 -10.49 -13.42
CA GLY A 100 -9.62 -10.80 -14.48
C GLY A 100 -9.52 -12.30 -14.76
N VAL A 101 -9.54 -13.15 -13.72
CA VAL A 101 -9.60 -14.61 -13.87
C VAL A 101 -10.92 -15.01 -14.53
N GLY A 102 -12.04 -14.45 -14.08
CA GLY A 102 -13.36 -14.68 -14.68
C GLY A 102 -13.42 -14.30 -16.16
N LEU A 103 -12.87 -13.15 -16.54
CA LEU A 103 -12.77 -12.69 -17.92
C LEU A 103 -11.96 -13.66 -18.80
N HIS A 104 -10.82 -14.16 -18.30
CA HIS A 104 -10.01 -15.13 -19.03
C HIS A 104 -10.74 -16.46 -19.23
N LEU A 105 -11.46 -16.95 -18.21
CA LEU A 105 -12.26 -18.17 -18.31
C LEU A 105 -13.43 -17.98 -19.30
N ALA A 106 -14.12 -16.83 -19.23
CA ALA A 106 -15.21 -16.48 -20.14
C ALA A 106 -14.75 -16.34 -21.60
N GLY A 107 -13.48 -15.95 -21.82
CA GLY A 107 -12.87 -15.89 -23.15
C GLY A 107 -12.74 -17.24 -23.86
N HIS A 108 -12.80 -18.35 -23.11
CA HIS A 108 -12.87 -19.70 -23.67
C HIS A 108 -14.31 -20.22 -23.84
N GLY A 109 -15.30 -19.51 -23.32
CA GLY A 109 -16.72 -19.87 -23.44
C GLY A 109 -17.33 -19.41 -24.77
N ALA A 110 -18.52 -19.92 -25.08
CA ALA A 110 -19.23 -19.57 -26.32
C ALA A 110 -20.07 -18.27 -26.20
N SER A 111 -20.33 -17.80 -24.98
CA SER A 111 -21.25 -16.69 -24.72
C SER A 111 -20.53 -15.33 -24.70
N HIS A 112 -20.69 -14.55 -25.77
CA HIS A 112 -20.17 -13.19 -25.88
C HIS A 112 -20.69 -12.27 -24.76
N GLU A 113 -21.95 -12.43 -24.34
CA GLU A 113 -22.53 -11.63 -23.24
C GLU A 113 -21.81 -11.83 -21.91
N VAL A 114 -21.47 -13.09 -21.58
CA VAL A 114 -20.73 -13.39 -20.34
C VAL A 114 -19.33 -12.79 -20.40
N TRP A 115 -18.65 -12.91 -21.55
CA TRP A 115 -17.35 -12.27 -21.75
C TRP A 115 -17.43 -10.74 -21.59
N HIS A 116 -18.44 -10.11 -22.18
CA HIS A 116 -18.67 -8.66 -22.07
C HIS A 116 -18.94 -8.22 -20.62
N ASN A 117 -19.78 -8.96 -19.90
CA ASN A 117 -20.08 -8.63 -18.49
C ASN A 117 -18.82 -8.71 -17.61
N TRP A 118 -18.00 -9.75 -17.79
CA TRP A 118 -16.72 -9.87 -17.09
C TRP A 118 -15.73 -8.78 -17.50
N SER A 119 -15.73 -8.35 -18.77
CA SER A 119 -14.81 -7.30 -19.25
C SER A 119 -15.16 -5.94 -18.63
N VAL A 120 -16.44 -5.56 -18.62
CA VAL A 120 -16.93 -4.36 -17.94
C VAL A 120 -16.60 -4.41 -16.45
N ALA A 121 -16.91 -5.52 -15.78
CA ALA A 121 -16.63 -5.69 -14.35
C ALA A 121 -15.12 -5.55 -14.04
N HIS A 122 -14.26 -6.14 -14.88
CA HIS A 122 -12.81 -6.06 -14.72
C HIS A 122 -12.29 -4.63 -14.91
N VAL A 123 -12.76 -3.92 -15.94
CA VAL A 123 -12.37 -2.53 -16.20
C VAL A 123 -12.76 -1.62 -15.02
N VAL A 124 -14.01 -1.72 -14.55
CA VAL A 124 -14.52 -0.92 -13.41
C VAL A 124 -13.74 -1.22 -12.13
N ALA A 125 -13.52 -2.49 -11.79
CA ALA A 125 -12.73 -2.88 -10.62
C ALA A 125 -11.28 -2.38 -10.72
N SER A 126 -10.69 -2.44 -11.91
CA SER A 126 -9.32 -1.97 -12.17
C SER A 126 -9.18 -0.45 -12.02
N PHE A 127 -10.15 0.35 -12.48
CA PHE A 127 -10.13 1.80 -12.25
C PHE A 127 -10.18 2.16 -10.76
N LEU A 128 -11.05 1.50 -9.99
CA LEU A 128 -11.13 1.69 -8.53
C LEU A 128 -9.82 1.31 -7.83
N TRP A 129 -9.20 0.22 -8.27
CA TRP A 129 -7.91 -0.21 -7.76
C TRP A 129 -6.79 0.78 -8.11
N LEU A 130 -6.72 1.29 -9.35
CA LEU A 130 -5.74 2.31 -9.77
C LEU A 130 -5.85 3.60 -8.93
N LEU A 131 -7.06 4.08 -8.67
CA LEU A 131 -7.29 5.23 -7.78
C LEU A 131 -6.74 4.95 -6.37
N SER A 132 -7.01 3.75 -5.86
CA SER A 132 -6.54 3.32 -4.55
C SER A 132 -5.02 3.22 -4.48
N VAL A 133 -4.38 2.73 -5.55
CA VAL A 133 -2.92 2.67 -5.69
C VAL A 133 -2.33 4.08 -5.75
N ALA A 134 -2.92 5.01 -6.49
CA ALA A 134 -2.42 6.40 -6.56
C ALA A 134 -2.39 7.05 -5.16
N LEU A 135 -3.44 6.85 -4.37
CA LEU A 135 -3.50 7.32 -2.99
C LEU A 135 -2.49 6.59 -2.08
N HIS A 136 -2.29 5.29 -2.28
CA HIS A 136 -1.25 4.52 -1.58
C HIS A 136 0.16 5.04 -1.87
N VAL A 137 0.49 5.27 -3.15
CA VAL A 137 1.78 5.82 -3.59
C VAL A 137 1.99 7.21 -3.02
N LYS A 138 0.97 8.09 -3.07
CA LYS A 138 1.02 9.44 -2.49
C LYS A 138 1.35 9.42 -0.99
N ARG A 139 0.79 8.46 -0.25
CA ARG A 139 1.10 8.26 1.18
C ARG A 139 2.56 7.87 1.41
N HIS A 140 3.14 7.10 0.49
CA HIS A 140 4.50 6.60 0.58
C HIS A 140 5.50 7.39 -0.31
N LYS A 141 5.17 8.65 -0.67
CA LYS A 141 5.99 9.48 -1.57
C LYS A 141 7.46 9.60 -1.16
N ASP A 142 7.76 9.63 0.13
CA ASP A 142 9.13 9.79 0.63
C ASP A 142 9.98 8.54 0.35
N TRP A 143 9.36 7.36 0.28
CA TRP A 143 10.03 6.13 -0.16
C TRP A 143 10.43 6.21 -1.63
N TYR A 144 9.52 6.67 -2.49
CA TYR A 144 9.79 6.83 -3.92
C TYR A 144 10.86 7.90 -4.17
N LYS A 145 10.86 9.00 -3.41
CA LYS A 145 11.93 10.01 -3.45
C LYS A 145 13.30 9.43 -3.08
N ALA A 146 13.36 8.57 -2.07
CA ALA A 146 14.59 7.91 -1.65
C ALA A 146 15.14 6.89 -2.68
N LEU A 147 14.26 6.34 -3.54
CA LEU A 147 14.66 5.49 -4.66
C LEU A 147 15.41 6.30 -5.72
N ILE A 148 14.94 7.52 -6.01
CA ILE A 148 15.55 8.44 -6.98
C ILE A 148 16.92 8.94 -6.46
N SER A 149 17.08 9.11 -5.14
CA SER A 149 18.32 9.60 -4.54
C SER A 149 19.42 8.54 -4.35
N LYS A 150 19.43 7.46 -5.16
CA LYS A 150 20.45 6.37 -5.23
C LYS A 150 20.81 5.62 -3.93
N SER A 151 20.12 5.85 -2.81
CA SER A 151 20.48 5.30 -1.48
C SER A 151 19.71 4.02 -1.07
N ALA A 152 18.61 3.67 -1.75
CA ALA A 152 17.61 2.74 -1.20
C ALA A 152 17.56 1.31 -1.79
N PHE A 153 18.52 0.89 -2.61
CA PHE A 153 18.48 -0.41 -3.29
C PHE A 153 18.71 -1.61 -2.35
N ASN A 154 19.50 -1.45 -1.29
CA ASN A 154 19.82 -2.54 -0.39
C ASN A 154 18.68 -2.79 0.63
N GLY A 155 17.87 -3.81 0.36
CA GLY A 155 16.83 -4.33 1.26
C GLY A 155 15.38 -4.23 0.79
N ARG A 156 15.10 -3.63 -0.40
CA ARG A 156 13.71 -3.34 -0.85
C ARG A 156 13.36 -3.86 -2.25
N ARG A 157 14.06 -4.91 -2.71
CA ARG A 157 13.93 -5.50 -4.05
C ARG A 157 12.49 -5.88 -4.44
N VAL A 158 11.70 -6.39 -3.48
CA VAL A 158 10.30 -6.81 -3.74
C VAL A 158 9.41 -5.62 -4.11
N THR A 159 9.48 -4.51 -3.37
CA THR A 159 8.65 -3.33 -3.68
C THR A 159 9.04 -2.71 -5.01
N PHE A 160 10.33 -2.75 -5.37
CA PHE A 160 10.80 -2.31 -6.68
C PHE A 160 10.24 -3.21 -7.79
N ALA A 161 10.43 -4.53 -7.69
CA ALA A 161 9.88 -5.50 -8.65
C ALA A 161 8.36 -5.39 -8.79
N LEU A 162 7.65 -5.21 -7.67
CA LEU A 162 6.22 -4.96 -7.65
C LEU A 162 5.84 -3.68 -8.41
N SER A 163 6.61 -2.59 -8.23
CA SER A 163 6.35 -1.31 -8.91
C SER A 163 6.56 -1.42 -10.42
N VAL A 164 7.62 -2.12 -10.86
CA VAL A 164 7.87 -2.38 -12.29
C VAL A 164 6.78 -3.25 -12.89
N CYS A 165 6.40 -4.34 -12.21
CA CYS A 165 5.32 -5.22 -12.64
C CYS A 165 3.97 -4.50 -12.72
N PHE A 166 3.64 -3.66 -11.74
CA PHE A 166 2.44 -2.82 -11.74
C PHE A 166 2.38 -1.91 -12.98
N LEU A 167 3.49 -1.24 -13.32
CA LEU A 167 3.55 -0.39 -14.51
C LEU A 167 3.33 -1.19 -15.80
N ALA A 168 3.94 -2.38 -15.91
CA ALA A 168 3.74 -3.25 -17.07
C ALA A 168 2.27 -3.71 -17.21
N VAL A 169 1.63 -4.11 -16.10
CA VAL A 169 0.21 -4.50 -16.09
C VAL A 169 -0.68 -3.30 -16.46
N ALA A 170 -0.42 -2.11 -15.91
CA ALA A 170 -1.20 -0.91 -16.21
C ALA A 170 -1.09 -0.51 -17.70
N VAL A 171 0.12 -0.50 -18.25
CA VAL A 171 0.35 -0.17 -19.68
C VAL A 171 -0.33 -1.19 -20.59
N THR A 172 -0.15 -2.48 -20.33
CA THR A 172 -0.80 -3.54 -21.13
C THR A 172 -2.33 -3.47 -21.04
N GLY A 173 -2.89 -3.15 -19.86
CA GLY A 173 -4.33 -2.95 -19.68
C GLY A 173 -4.87 -1.75 -20.48
N ILE A 174 -4.15 -0.62 -20.47
CA ILE A 174 -4.53 0.57 -21.26
C ILE A 174 -4.50 0.24 -22.75
N LEU A 175 -3.46 -0.44 -23.23
CA LEU A 175 -3.34 -0.86 -24.63
C LEU A 175 -4.46 -1.83 -25.04
N LEU A 176 -4.88 -2.74 -24.15
CA LEU A 176 -5.99 -3.64 -24.43
C LEU A 176 -7.31 -2.88 -24.60
N VAL A 177 -7.58 -1.88 -23.76
CA VAL A 177 -8.79 -1.06 -23.87
C VAL A 177 -8.76 -0.16 -25.11
N ALA A 178 -7.59 0.35 -25.48
CA ALA A 178 -7.47 1.35 -26.55
C ALA A 178 -7.23 0.75 -27.95
N CYS A 179 -6.64 -0.44 -28.05
CA CYS A 179 -6.08 -0.94 -29.32
C CYS A 179 -6.49 -2.37 -29.68
N VAL A 180 -7.25 -3.07 -28.84
CA VAL A 180 -7.61 -4.47 -29.09
C VAL A 180 -9.12 -4.65 -29.01
N GLU A 181 -9.68 -5.24 -30.06
CA GLU A 181 -11.09 -5.62 -30.12
C GLU A 181 -11.24 -7.13 -29.93
N GLY A 182 -12.17 -7.55 -29.07
CA GLY A 182 -12.51 -8.95 -28.86
C GLY A 182 -11.62 -9.73 -27.87
N ALA A 183 -11.85 -11.04 -27.81
CA ALA A 183 -11.21 -11.96 -26.86
C ALA A 183 -9.95 -12.63 -27.43
N ASN A 184 -9.16 -13.28 -26.56
CA ASN A 184 -8.04 -14.17 -26.93
C ASN A 184 -6.87 -13.53 -27.69
N SER A 185 -6.60 -12.24 -27.48
CA SER A 185 -5.41 -11.60 -28.02
C SER A 185 -4.12 -12.05 -27.30
N SER A 186 -2.99 -12.06 -28.02
CA SER A 186 -1.68 -12.35 -27.45
C SER A 186 -1.30 -11.36 -26.34
N LEU A 187 -1.63 -10.08 -26.52
CA LEU A 187 -1.47 -9.03 -25.52
C LEU A 187 -2.32 -9.31 -24.28
N GLY A 188 -3.54 -9.80 -24.44
CA GLY A 188 -4.44 -10.20 -23.36
C GLY A 188 -3.86 -11.32 -22.51
N LEU A 189 -3.24 -12.32 -23.15
CA LEU A 189 -2.58 -13.41 -22.45
C LEU A 189 -1.34 -12.93 -21.67
N TRP A 190 -0.55 -12.01 -22.24
CA TRP A 190 0.58 -11.39 -21.53
C TRP A 190 0.11 -10.58 -20.32
N HIS A 191 -0.95 -9.78 -20.50
CA HIS A 191 -1.55 -9.03 -19.40
C HIS A 191 -2.02 -9.97 -18.28
N TYR A 192 -2.68 -11.07 -18.61
CA TYR A 192 -3.10 -12.08 -17.65
C TYR A 192 -1.92 -12.69 -16.88
N LYS A 193 -0.87 -13.16 -17.58
CA LYS A 193 0.33 -13.72 -16.95
C LYS A 193 1.02 -12.73 -16.02
N LEU A 194 1.16 -11.47 -16.45
CA LEU A 194 1.69 -10.39 -15.62
C LEU A 194 0.80 -10.09 -14.42
N GLY A 195 -0.52 -10.17 -14.56
CA GLY A 195 -1.50 -10.02 -13.47
C GLY A 195 -1.35 -11.10 -12.39
N ILE A 196 -1.20 -12.37 -12.78
CA ILE A 196 -0.92 -13.47 -11.83
C ILE A 196 0.41 -13.25 -11.10
N PHE A 197 1.45 -12.80 -11.82
CA PHE A 197 2.72 -12.47 -11.21
C PHE A 197 2.62 -11.29 -10.23
N LEU A 198 1.84 -10.26 -10.57
CA LEU A 198 1.54 -9.12 -9.71
C LEU A 198 0.82 -9.54 -8.42
N LEU A 199 -0.11 -10.49 -8.51
CA LEU A 199 -0.79 -11.08 -7.35
C LEU A 199 0.22 -11.73 -6.39
N ALA A 200 1.12 -12.56 -6.91
CA ALA A 200 2.15 -13.20 -6.09
C ALA A 200 3.11 -12.18 -5.44
N LEU A 201 3.58 -11.19 -6.19
CA LEU A 201 4.44 -10.12 -5.66
C LEU A 201 3.73 -9.26 -4.62
N SER A 202 2.44 -9.00 -4.79
CA SER A 202 1.63 -8.22 -3.84
C SER A 202 1.47 -8.94 -2.51
N LEU A 203 1.23 -10.26 -2.54
CA LEU A 203 1.21 -11.09 -1.34
C LEU A 203 2.57 -11.10 -0.65
N LEU A 204 3.65 -11.30 -1.40
CA LEU A 204 5.01 -11.26 -0.85
C LEU A 204 5.35 -9.90 -0.24
N HIS A 205 4.95 -8.80 -0.88
CA HIS A 205 5.10 -7.45 -0.36
C HIS A 205 4.33 -7.28 0.96
N ALA A 206 3.08 -7.73 1.03
CA ALA A 206 2.26 -7.66 2.24
C ALA A 206 2.86 -8.49 3.39
N LEU A 207 3.44 -9.66 3.10
CA LEU A 207 4.12 -10.51 4.08
C LEU A 207 5.43 -9.88 4.57
N ARG A 208 6.27 -9.37 3.66
CA ARG A 208 7.55 -8.73 4.03
C ARG A 208 7.40 -7.34 4.66
N ARG A 209 6.21 -6.73 4.59
CA ARG A 209 5.90 -5.47 5.29
C ARG A 209 5.53 -5.68 6.76
N ARG A 210 5.25 -6.92 7.20
CA ARG A 210 5.14 -7.28 8.62
C ARG A 210 6.47 -7.05 9.33
#